data_AF-A0A3M1F6V4-F1
#
_entry.id   AF-A0A3M1F6V4-F1
#
_cell.length_a   1.000
_cell.length_b   1.000
_cell.length_c   1.000
_cell.angle_alpha   90.00
_cell.angle_beta   90.00
_cell.angle_gamma   90.00
#
_symmetry.space_group_name_H-M   'P 1'
#
loop_
_entity.id
_entity.type
_entity.pdbx_description
1 polymer ?
#
loop_
_entity_poly.entity_id
_entity_poly.type
_entity_poly.pdbx_seq_one_letter_code
_entity_poly.pdbx_strand_id
1 'polypeptide(L)'
;MQMQLVVSLKAQGNRVLESHILQAKKNRLKNEDLIINRVFPSELSQKNPNFAKVVINLLTELELEGVNIINGALATKADLSKFFSAKKLYEAGVPTPETLL
;
A
#
# COMPACT_ATOMS: atom_id res chain seq x y z
N MET A 1 8.79 13.78 -12.27
CA MET A 1 7.95 13.17 -13.32
C MET A 1 6.55 13.06 -12.75
N GLN A 2 5.60 13.87 -13.21
CA GLN A 2 4.22 13.78 -12.68
C GLN A 2 3.64 12.42 -13.07
N MET A 3 3.14 11.69 -12.09
CA MET A 3 2.64 10.33 -12.30
C MET A 3 1.44 10.39 -13.27
N GLN A 4 1.48 9.65 -14.39
CA GLN A 4 0.41 9.67 -15.41
C GLN A 4 -0.99 9.49 -14.79
N LEU A 5 -1.09 8.65 -13.75
CA LEU A 5 -2.34 8.45 -12.99
C LEU A 5 -2.89 9.74 -12.38
N VAL A 6 -2.05 10.57 -11.75
CA VAL A 6 -2.49 11.84 -11.13
C VAL A 6 -3.01 12.80 -12.18
N VAL A 7 -2.32 12.88 -13.33
CA VAL A 7 -2.73 13.71 -14.46
C VAL A 7 -4.08 13.24 -15.01
N SER A 8 -4.24 11.93 -15.23
CA SER A 8 -5.48 11.35 -15.73
C SER A 8 -6.66 11.56 -14.76
N LEU A 9 -6.46 11.34 -13.46
CA LEU A 9 -7.51 11.53 -12.45
C LEU A 9 -7.93 13.01 -12.37
N LYS A 10 -6.98 13.95 -12.40
CA LYS A 10 -7.28 15.39 -12.44
C LYS A 10 -8.01 15.79 -13.72
N ALA A 11 -7.62 15.23 -14.88
CA ALA A 11 -8.28 15.49 -16.16
C ALA A 11 -9.74 14.99 -16.18
N GLN A 12 -10.06 13.99 -15.37
CA GLN A 12 -11.44 13.50 -15.15
C GLN A 12 -12.22 14.33 -14.12
N GLY A 13 -11.64 15.40 -13.58
CA GLY A 13 -12.29 16.29 -12.60
C GLY A 13 -12.14 15.84 -11.14
N ASN A 14 -11.33 14.81 -10.85
CA ASN A 14 -11.11 14.36 -9.48
C ASN A 14 -10.18 15.32 -8.72
N ARG A 15 -10.51 15.59 -7.46
CA ARG A 15 -9.58 16.21 -6.51
C ARG A 15 -8.56 15.15 -6.06
N VAL A 16 -7.30 15.33 -6.44
CA VAL A 16 -6.22 14.39 -6.10
C VAL A 16 -5.24 15.04 -5.13
N LEU A 17 -4.99 14.35 -4.02
CA LEU A 17 -4.04 14.73 -2.99
C LEU A 17 -2.88 13.75 -2.96
N GLU A 18 -1.68 14.25 -3.28
CA GLU A 18 -0.45 13.45 -3.20
C GLU A 18 0.15 13.58 -1.80
N SER A 19 0.51 12.46 -1.19
CA SER A 19 1.17 12.44 0.12
C SER A 19 2.26 11.38 0.15
N HIS A 20 3.43 11.75 0.67
CA HIS A 20 4.45 10.78 1.01
C HIS A 20 4.01 9.99 2.24
N ILE A 21 4.13 8.66 2.22
CA ILE A 21 3.54 7.81 3.27
C ILE A 21 4.11 8.11 4.66
N LEU A 22 5.41 8.39 4.77
CA LEU A 22 6.07 8.75 6.04
C LEU A 22 5.66 10.12 6.59
N GLN A 23 5.04 10.98 5.77
CA GLN A 23 4.53 12.29 6.19
C GLN A 23 3.01 12.29 6.32
N ALA A 24 2.36 11.20 5.92
CA ALA A 24 0.92 11.09 5.91
C ALA A 24 0.41 10.99 7.34
N LYS A 25 -0.52 11.89 7.70
CA LYS A 25 -1.19 11.85 9.00
C LYS A 25 -2.53 11.17 8.84
N LYS A 26 -2.81 10.16 9.65
CA LYS A 26 -4.08 9.44 9.69
C LYS A 26 -5.30 10.37 9.69
N ASN A 27 -5.29 11.41 10.55
CA ASN A 27 -6.37 12.39 10.65
C ASN A 27 -6.67 13.17 9.36
N ARG A 28 -5.69 13.30 8.46
CA ARG A 28 -5.88 13.91 7.15
C ARG A 28 -6.49 12.91 6.18
N LEU A 29 -5.92 11.70 6.16
CA LEU A 29 -6.28 10.63 5.23
C LEU A 29 -7.68 10.07 5.46
N LYS A 30 -8.16 10.02 6.71
CA LYS A 30 -9.48 9.46 7.05
C LYS A 30 -10.68 10.22 6.46
N ASN A 31 -10.47 11.46 6.00
CA ASN A 31 -11.53 12.29 5.41
C ASN A 31 -11.56 12.20 3.88
N GLU A 32 -10.70 11.38 3.28
CA GLU A 32 -10.66 11.19 1.83
C GLU A 32 -11.58 10.03 1.44
N ASP A 33 -12.29 10.17 0.30
CA ASP A 33 -13.25 9.16 -0.16
C ASP A 33 -12.58 7.83 -0.54
N LEU A 34 -11.34 7.92 -1.04
CA LEU A 34 -10.56 6.81 -1.54
C LEU A 34 -9.06 7.10 -1.39
N ILE A 35 -8.32 6.10 -0.92
CA ILE A 35 -6.85 6.12 -0.92
C ILE A 35 -6.35 5.10 -1.93
N ILE A 36 -5.43 5.52 -2.79
CA ILE A 36 -4.72 4.61 -3.69
C ILE A 36 -3.31 4.41 -3.16
N ASN A 37 -3.04 3.23 -2.58
CA ASN A 37 -1.70 2.92 -2.11
C ASN A 37 -0.79 2.59 -3.30
N ARG A 38 0.27 3.40 -3.45
CA ARG A 38 1.30 3.27 -4.48
C ARG A 38 2.70 3.18 -3.89
N VAL A 39 2.81 2.73 -2.63
CA VAL A 39 4.11 2.47 -1.99
C VAL A 39 4.76 1.25 -2.64
N PHE A 40 5.97 1.40 -3.16
CA PHE A 40 6.70 0.33 -3.83
C PHE A 40 7.77 -0.28 -2.93
N PRO A 41 8.07 -1.59 -3.06
CA PRO A 41 9.17 -2.22 -2.33
C PRO A 41 10.54 -1.58 -2.61
N SER A 42 10.74 -0.91 -3.75
CA SER A 42 11.96 -0.14 -4.03
C SER A 42 12.17 1.03 -3.07
N GLU A 43 11.11 1.54 -2.43
CA GLU A 43 11.19 2.56 -1.39
C GLU A 43 11.66 2.00 -0.04
N LEU A 44 11.60 0.67 0.15
CA LEU A 44 12.20 -0.05 1.30
C LEU A 44 13.74 -0.05 1.28
N SER A 45 14.38 0.87 0.54
CA SER A 45 15.84 1.04 0.59
C SER A 45 16.32 1.01 2.05
N GLN A 46 17.52 0.47 2.29
CA GLN A 46 18.14 0.19 3.59
C GLN A 46 18.04 1.30 4.67
N LYS A 47 17.56 2.49 4.30
CA LYS A 47 17.39 3.70 5.10
C LYS A 47 16.36 3.58 6.24
N ASN A 48 15.38 2.67 6.19
CA ASN A 48 14.45 2.49 7.31
C ASN A 48 13.93 1.03 7.45
N PRO A 49 14.51 0.22 8.35
CA PRO A 49 14.06 -1.17 8.57
C PRO A 49 12.63 -1.28 9.10
N ASN A 50 12.07 -0.20 9.65
CA ASN A 50 10.71 -0.17 10.18
C ASN A 50 9.66 0.30 9.16
N PHE A 51 10.07 0.66 7.94
CA PHE A 51 9.15 1.22 6.94
C PHE A 51 7.97 0.29 6.66
N ALA A 52 8.23 -0.99 6.42
CA ALA A 52 7.17 -1.97 6.18
C ALA A 52 6.14 -2.02 7.33
N LYS A 53 6.63 -2.03 8.57
CA LYS A 53 5.77 -2.02 9.76
C LYS A 53 4.94 -0.74 9.86
N VAL A 54 5.55 0.42 9.63
CA VAL A 54 4.87 1.73 9.67
C VAL A 54 3.76 1.79 8.63
N VAL A 55 4.04 1.40 7.38
CA VAL A 55 3.06 1.43 6.29
C VAL A 55 1.92 0.47 6.56
N ILE A 56 2.21 -0.78 6.92
CA ILE A 56 1.17 -1.79 7.20
C ILE A 56 0.28 -1.34 8.35
N ASN A 57 0.84 -0.81 9.44
CA ASN A 57 0.07 -0.33 10.58
C ASN A 57 -0.84 0.85 10.19
N LEU A 58 -0.32 1.84 9.48
CA LEU A 58 -1.12 2.99 9.03
C LEU A 58 -2.30 2.56 8.16
N LEU A 59 -2.05 1.67 7.19
CA LEU A 59 -3.11 1.15 6.31
C LEU A 59 -4.15 0.35 7.10
N THR A 60 -3.71 -0.51 8.03
CA THR A 60 -4.62 -1.29 8.89
C THR A 60 -5.50 -0.36 9.72
N GLU A 61 -4.93 0.68 10.31
CA GLU A 61 -5.68 1.66 11.10
C GLU A 61 -6.71 2.45 10.28
N LEU A 62 -6.40 2.78 9.03
CA LEU A 62 -7.33 3.47 8.13
C LEU A 62 -8.46 2.53 7.66
N GLU A 63 -8.14 1.28 7.34
CA GLU A 63 -9.14 0.26 6.99
C GLU A 63 -10.10 0.00 8.16
N LEU A 64 -9.60 -0.06 9.40
CA LEU A 64 -10.42 -0.20 10.60
C LEU A 64 -11.34 1.01 10.85
N GLU A 65 -10.98 2.18 10.34
CA GLU A 65 -11.84 3.39 10.35
C GLU A 65 -12.84 3.43 9.18
N GLY A 66 -12.88 2.39 8.35
CA GLY A 66 -13.80 2.30 7.21
C GLY A 66 -13.34 3.08 5.97
N VAL A 67 -12.07 3.51 5.93
CA VAL A 67 -11.51 4.20 4.76
C VAL A 67 -11.34 3.20 3.63
N ASN A 68 -11.81 3.55 2.43
CA ASN A 68 -11.63 2.73 1.24
C ASN A 68 -10.20 2.86 0.72
N ILE A 69 -9.48 1.74 0.63
CA ILE A 69 -8.09 1.73 0.18
C ILE A 69 -7.89 0.71 -0.95
N ILE A 70 -7.39 1.17 -2.09
CA ILE A 70 -6.87 0.30 -3.15
C ILE A 70 -5.45 -0.13 -2.75
N ASN A 71 -5.21 -1.45 -2.78
CA ASN A 71 -3.99 -2.08 -2.27
C ASN A 71 -3.76 -1.77 -0.78
N GLY A 72 -4.75 -2.12 0.03
CA GLY A 72 -4.74 -1.96 1.48
C GLY A 72 -3.69 -2.81 2.23
N ALA A 73 -3.85 -2.98 3.54
CA ALA A 73 -2.77 -3.50 4.39
C ALA A 73 -2.34 -4.93 4.01
N LEU A 74 -3.30 -5.80 3.70
CA LEU A 74 -3.03 -7.20 3.34
C LEU A 74 -2.24 -7.31 2.03
N ALA A 75 -2.69 -6.61 0.98
CA ALA A 75 -2.02 -6.59 -0.32
C ALA A 75 -0.61 -6.01 -0.19
N THR A 76 -0.48 -4.90 0.54
CA THR A 76 0.81 -4.27 0.82
C THR A 76 1.76 -5.21 1.55
N LYS A 77 1.27 -5.97 2.54
CA LYS A 77 2.08 -6.95 3.25
C LYS A 77 2.60 -8.07 2.33
N ALA A 78 1.81 -8.49 1.36
CA ALA A 78 2.25 -9.45 0.34
C ALA A 78 3.33 -8.84 -0.57
N ASP A 79 3.16 -7.61 -1.02
CA ASP A 79 4.16 -6.93 -1.86
C ASP A 79 5.50 -6.71 -1.13
N LEU A 80 5.46 -6.40 0.17
CA LEU A 80 6.65 -6.11 0.97
C LEU A 80 7.32 -7.38 1.55
N SER A 81 6.68 -8.55 1.48
CA SER A 81 7.22 -9.80 2.03
C SER A 81 7.01 -10.97 1.08
N LYS A 82 8.10 -11.39 0.41
CA LYS A 82 8.11 -12.58 -0.45
C LYS A 82 7.63 -13.84 0.27
N PHE A 83 8.03 -13.99 1.54
CA PHE A 83 7.57 -15.07 2.40
C PHE A 83 6.06 -15.06 2.59
N PHE A 84 5.50 -13.91 2.98
CA PHE A 84 4.06 -13.79 3.22
C PHE A 84 3.26 -13.99 1.92
N SER A 85 3.75 -13.44 0.80
CA SER A 85 3.15 -13.63 -0.52
C SER A 85 3.15 -15.10 -0.95
N ALA A 86 4.31 -15.79 -0.86
CA ALA A 86 4.41 -17.22 -1.18
C ALA A 86 3.48 -18.06 -0.32
N LYS A 87 3.42 -17.79 0.99
CA LYS A 87 2.48 -18.45 1.90
C LYS A 87 1.03 -18.25 1.47
N LYS A 88 0.63 -17.02 1.10
CA LYS A 88 -0.75 -16.73 0.67
C LYS A 88 -1.12 -17.40 -0.65
N LEU A 89 -0.19 -17.46 -1.59
CA LEU A 89 -0.37 -18.17 -2.86
C LEU A 89 -0.52 -19.68 -2.64
N TYR A 90 0.31 -20.25 -1.75
CA TYR A 90 0.21 -21.66 -1.36
C TYR A 90 -1.13 -21.99 -0.69
N GLU A 91 -1.54 -21.18 0.30
CA GLU A 91 -2.84 -21.32 0.98
C GLU A 91 -4.03 -21.24 0.01
N ALA A 92 -3.90 -20.49 -1.08
CA ALA A 92 -4.92 -20.35 -2.12
C ALA A 92 -4.84 -21.43 -3.22
N GLY A 93 -3.89 -22.38 -3.13
CA GLY A 93 -3.68 -23.41 -4.15
C GLY A 93 -3.13 -22.87 -5.48
N VAL A 94 -2.53 -21.69 -5.48
CA VAL A 94 -1.92 -21.09 -6.67
C VAL A 94 -0.55 -21.72 -6.90
N PRO A 95 -0.25 -22.26 -8.11
CA PRO A 95 1.07 -22.78 -8.42
C PRO A 95 2.15 -21.70 -8.31
N THR A 96 3.17 -21.95 -7.49
CA THR A 96 4.36 -21.10 -7.33
C THR A 96 5.63 -21.93 -7.35
N PRO A 97 6.81 -21.34 -7.66
CA PRO A 97 8.09 -22.02 -7.50
C PRO A 97 8.25 -22.58 -6.08
N GLU A 98 8.95 -23.70 -5.96
CA GLU A 98 9.29 -24.27 -4.67
C GLU A 98 10.01 -23.22 -3.81
N THR A 99 9.45 -22.95 -2.63
CA THR A 99 9.92 -21.92 -1.71
C THR A 99 10.02 -22.58 -0.33
N LEU A 100 11.16 -22.39 0.36
CA LEU A 100 11.30 -22.80 1.75
C LEU A 100 10.46 -21.84 2.62
N LEU A 101 9.32 -22.35 3.11
CA LEU A 101 8.40 -21.65 4.01
C LEU A 101 8.67 -21.96 5.49
#